data_AF-A0A2K0WIB3-F1
#
_entry.id   AF-A0A2K0WIB3-F1
#
_cell.length_a   1.000
_cell.length_b   1.000
_cell.length_c   1.000
_cell.angle_alpha   90.00
_cell.angle_beta   90.00
_cell.angle_gamma   90.00
#
_symmetry.space_group_name_H-M   'P 1'
#
loop_
_entity.id
_entity.type
_entity.pdbx_description
1 polymer ?
#
loop_
_entity_poly.entity_id
_entity_poly.type
_entity_poly.pdbx_seq_one_letter_code
_entity_poly.pdbx_strand_id
1 'polypeptide(L)'
;MYVVDNLLQHVLSTGNRELAVSVMLAISRVLESDFIGIIHRRMRDECYPKPPAQGGFPPEEEVVSFMILMNTLDLAKEYLERVASSRGYVSETQRVGVATASTQTLRDSFPFHRDADSVADSLHTMNVALSAKAKELLNDGILALFDEFLWPRIKLVLTTSFQDAVYDMSEGESLDEEDVDGDTMEQVSPRFEGEWLALTRPLKRIMTPRTYAALMSLTANKLATVLEKRAWSFSGRVTALGSLRLESDFSGIISVIAKDNYALREPFTRLQEILTIANMEDDEWDELGSGYDSSKQERSRFLSDEEMAKARTIVRR
;
A
#
# COMPACT_ATOMS: atom_id res chain seq x y z
N MET A 1 -13.01 0.46 -23.40
CA MET A 1 -11.85 -0.14 -24.09
C MET A 1 -12.20 -1.05 -25.28
N TYR A 2 -13.27 -1.85 -25.25
CA TYR A 2 -13.69 -2.66 -26.40
C TYR A 2 -13.87 -1.88 -27.72
N VAL A 3 -14.45 -0.67 -27.66
CA VAL A 3 -14.63 0.18 -28.84
C VAL A 3 -13.30 0.66 -29.41
N VAL A 4 -12.34 1.00 -28.54
CA VAL A 4 -10.97 1.38 -28.94
C VAL A 4 -10.27 0.21 -29.61
N ASP A 5 -10.42 -0.99 -29.05
CA ASP A 5 -9.84 -2.22 -29.60
C ASP A 5 -10.36 -2.51 -31.03
N ASN A 6 -11.67 -2.39 -31.26
CA ASN A 6 -12.27 -2.55 -32.59
C ASN A 6 -11.85 -1.45 -33.56
N LEU A 7 -11.82 -0.19 -33.13
CA LEU A 7 -11.35 0.92 -33.96
C LEU A 7 -9.89 0.70 -34.40
N LEU A 8 -9.03 0.25 -33.48
CA LEU A 8 -7.66 -0.11 -33.80
C LEU A 8 -7.60 -1.29 -34.79
N GLN A 9 -8.47 -2.30 -34.70
CA GLN A 9 -8.55 -3.38 -35.72
C GLN A 9 -8.86 -2.82 -37.09
N HIS A 10 -9.96 -2.06 -37.18
CA HIS A 10 -10.44 -1.57 -38.46
C HIS A 10 -9.42 -0.65 -39.13
N VAL A 11 -8.84 0.28 -38.38
CA VAL A 11 -7.86 1.23 -38.91
C VAL A 11 -6.61 0.51 -39.40
N LEU A 12 -6.14 -0.52 -38.70
CA LEU A 12 -4.94 -1.24 -39.11
C LEU A 12 -5.19 -2.20 -40.27
N SER A 13 -6.39 -2.75 -40.38
CA SER A 13 -6.79 -3.54 -41.55
C SER A 13 -6.79 -2.74 -42.85
N THR A 14 -6.81 -1.41 -42.79
CA THR A 14 -6.71 -0.56 -43.98
C THR A 14 -5.29 -0.46 -44.55
N GLY A 15 -4.25 -0.81 -43.79
CA GLY A 15 -2.86 -0.75 -44.24
C GLY A 15 -2.33 0.66 -44.56
N ASN A 16 -3.07 1.73 -44.23
CA ASN A 16 -2.66 3.11 -44.49
C ASN A 16 -2.04 3.75 -43.22
N ARG A 17 -0.75 4.09 -43.31
CA ARG A 17 0.01 4.71 -42.21
C ARG A 17 -0.58 6.04 -41.75
N GLU A 18 -0.93 6.93 -42.68
CA GLU A 18 -1.37 8.29 -42.34
C GLU A 18 -2.71 8.27 -41.61
N LEU A 19 -3.61 7.39 -42.05
CA LEU A 19 -4.88 7.15 -41.37
C LEU A 19 -4.64 6.55 -39.98
N ALA A 20 -3.76 5.56 -39.87
CA ALA A 20 -3.45 4.90 -38.59
C ALA A 20 -2.89 5.87 -37.56
N VAL A 21 -1.90 6.67 -37.92
CA VAL A 21 -1.29 7.65 -37.03
C VAL A 21 -2.30 8.73 -36.63
N SER A 22 -3.07 9.25 -37.60
CA SER A 22 -4.10 10.28 -37.33
C SER A 22 -5.17 9.79 -36.35
N VAL A 23 -5.69 8.58 -36.55
CA VAL A 23 -6.71 8.01 -35.66
C VAL A 23 -6.14 7.64 -34.29
N MET A 24 -4.90 7.14 -34.21
CA MET A 24 -4.23 6.90 -32.92
C MET A 24 -4.09 8.19 -32.11
N LEU A 25 -3.70 9.30 -32.74
CA LEU A 25 -3.63 10.60 -32.06
C LEU A 25 -5.01 11.08 -31.59
N ALA A 26 -6.05 10.89 -32.40
CA ALA A 26 -7.42 11.22 -32.01
C ALA A 26 -7.90 10.36 -30.82
N ILE A 27 -7.61 9.06 -30.82
CA ILE A 27 -7.92 8.16 -29.72
C ILE A 27 -7.17 8.57 -28.45
N SER A 28 -5.87 8.88 -28.54
CA SER A 28 -5.07 9.37 -27.40
C SER A 28 -5.71 10.60 -26.78
N ARG A 29 -6.08 11.58 -27.60
CA ARG A 29 -6.73 12.81 -27.14
C ARG A 29 -8.04 12.54 -26.41
N VAL A 30 -8.91 11.69 -26.97
CA VAL A 30 -10.21 11.34 -26.34
C VAL A 30 -9.99 10.56 -25.04
N LEU A 31 -9.03 9.64 -25.00
CA LEU A 31 -8.74 8.89 -23.78
C LEU A 31 -8.16 9.76 -22.67
N GLU A 32 -7.29 10.72 -23.01
CA GLU A 32 -6.67 11.60 -22.03
C GLU A 32 -7.59 12.73 -21.56
N SER A 33 -8.26 13.42 -22.49
CA SER A 33 -9.10 14.59 -22.19
C SER A 33 -10.46 14.15 -21.66
N ASP A 34 -11.13 13.25 -22.38
CA ASP A 34 -12.54 12.99 -22.12
C ASP A 34 -12.67 11.82 -21.16
N PHE A 35 -11.99 10.70 -21.40
CA PHE A 35 -12.11 9.55 -20.50
C PHE A 35 -11.44 9.80 -19.13
N ILE A 36 -10.13 10.08 -19.10
CA ILE A 36 -9.44 10.37 -17.83
C ILE A 36 -9.96 11.67 -17.21
N GLY A 37 -10.20 12.71 -18.00
CA GLY A 37 -10.70 13.99 -17.47
C GLY A 37 -12.09 13.88 -16.83
N ILE A 38 -13.02 13.10 -17.41
CA ILE A 38 -14.32 12.84 -16.78
C ILE A 38 -14.15 12.03 -15.49
N ILE A 39 -13.30 10.99 -15.49
CA ILE A 39 -13.02 10.20 -14.27
C ILE A 39 -12.45 11.11 -13.18
N HIS A 40 -11.44 11.92 -13.50
CA HIS A 40 -10.83 12.87 -12.59
C HIS A 40 -11.85 13.85 -12.01
N ARG A 41 -12.73 14.41 -12.87
CA ARG A 41 -13.77 15.34 -12.42
C ARG A 41 -14.77 14.66 -11.49
N ARG A 42 -15.22 13.45 -11.81
CA ARG A 42 -16.12 12.68 -10.93
C ARG A 42 -15.47 12.32 -9.60
N MET A 43 -14.20 11.89 -9.63
CA MET A 43 -13.44 11.60 -8.42
C MET A 43 -13.30 12.83 -7.51
N ARG A 44 -13.17 14.03 -8.06
CA ARG A 44 -12.97 15.26 -7.27
C ARG A 44 -14.27 15.95 -6.86
N ASP A 45 -15.26 15.97 -7.75
CA ASP A 45 -16.46 16.81 -7.60
C ASP A 45 -17.68 16.01 -7.12
N GLU A 46 -17.79 14.71 -7.45
CA GLU A 46 -18.99 13.90 -7.18
C GLU A 46 -18.78 12.83 -6.10
N CYS A 47 -17.62 12.16 -6.09
CA CYS A 47 -17.38 11.01 -5.22
C CYS A 47 -16.16 11.19 -4.31
N TYR A 48 -15.67 12.41 -4.16
CA TYR A 48 -14.50 12.64 -3.31
C TYR A 48 -14.86 12.28 -1.86
N PRO A 49 -14.07 11.46 -1.16
CA PRO A 49 -14.44 10.90 0.14
C PRO A 49 -14.36 11.95 1.25
N LYS A 50 -15.16 13.00 1.19
CA LYS A 50 -15.20 14.09 2.18
C LYS A 50 -16.25 13.81 3.25
N PRO A 51 -15.94 14.06 4.52
CA PRO A 51 -16.94 13.96 5.56
C PRO A 51 -17.96 15.11 5.44
N PRO A 52 -19.27 14.82 5.49
CA PRO A 52 -20.32 15.85 5.34
C PRO A 52 -20.41 16.79 6.55
N ALA A 53 -19.83 16.39 7.69
CA ALA A 53 -19.68 17.21 8.89
C ALA A 53 -18.23 17.15 9.40
N GLN A 54 -17.73 18.24 9.98
CA GLN A 54 -16.39 18.25 10.60
C GLN A 54 -16.31 17.18 11.69
N GLY A 55 -15.38 16.23 11.53
CA GLY A 55 -15.17 15.11 12.47
C GLY A 55 -16.02 13.86 12.18
N GLY A 56 -16.85 13.86 11.14
CA GLY A 56 -17.59 12.68 10.70
C GLY A 56 -16.77 11.75 9.80
N PHE A 57 -17.32 10.58 9.48
CA PHE A 57 -16.78 9.72 8.42
C PHE A 57 -17.49 10.04 7.09
N PRO A 58 -16.79 9.91 5.95
CA PRO A 58 -17.43 10.05 4.65
C PRO A 58 -18.46 8.93 4.44
N PRO A 59 -19.56 9.22 3.71
CA PRO A 59 -20.62 8.25 3.45
C PRO A 59 -20.07 7.08 2.62
N GLU A 60 -20.46 5.87 2.99
CA GLU A 60 -19.88 4.64 2.39
C GLU A 60 -20.18 4.54 0.89
N GLU A 61 -21.32 5.04 0.43
CA GLU A 61 -21.70 5.00 -0.99
C GLU A 61 -20.78 5.85 -1.88
N GLU A 62 -20.36 7.03 -1.42
CA GLU A 62 -19.41 7.88 -2.15
C GLU A 62 -18.02 7.24 -2.19
N VAL A 63 -17.59 6.64 -1.09
CA VAL A 63 -16.30 5.95 -0.98
C VAL A 63 -16.27 4.70 -1.89
N VAL A 64 -17.36 3.94 -1.95
CA VAL A 64 -17.50 2.80 -2.88
C VAL A 64 -17.47 3.29 -4.33
N SER A 65 -18.19 4.36 -4.64
CA SER A 65 -18.21 4.95 -5.99
C SER A 65 -16.81 5.44 -6.41
N PHE A 66 -16.07 6.06 -5.49
CA PHE A 66 -14.68 6.47 -5.69
C PHE A 66 -13.76 5.28 -6.00
N MET A 67 -13.88 4.19 -5.22
CA MET A 67 -13.12 2.96 -5.47
C MET A 67 -13.44 2.34 -6.83
N ILE A 68 -14.70 2.36 -7.26
CA ILE A 68 -15.11 1.84 -8.57
C ILE A 68 -14.48 2.66 -9.71
N LEU A 69 -14.43 3.99 -9.58
CA LEU A 69 -13.77 4.86 -10.56
C LEU A 69 -12.27 4.58 -10.64
N MET A 70 -11.62 4.42 -9.49
CA MET A 70 -10.21 4.01 -9.39
C MET A 70 -9.94 2.68 -10.09
N ASN A 71 -10.76 1.66 -9.83
CA ASN A 71 -10.63 0.36 -10.50
C ASN A 71 -10.84 0.46 -12.01
N THR A 72 -11.79 1.30 -12.44
CA THR A 72 -12.06 1.53 -13.86
C THR A 72 -10.84 2.11 -14.55
N LEU A 73 -10.13 3.03 -13.88
CA LEU A 73 -8.90 3.62 -14.39
C LEU A 73 -7.73 2.63 -14.43
N ASP A 74 -7.54 1.81 -13.39
CA ASP A 74 -6.50 0.77 -13.36
C ASP A 74 -6.74 -0.30 -14.44
N LEU A 75 -7.99 -0.75 -14.58
CA LEU A 75 -8.39 -1.67 -15.66
C LEU A 75 -8.20 -1.04 -17.04
N ALA A 76 -8.55 0.22 -17.24
CA ALA A 76 -8.37 0.91 -18.51
C ALA A 76 -6.89 0.91 -18.96
N LYS A 77 -5.97 1.16 -18.02
CA LYS A 77 -4.53 1.06 -18.25
C LYS A 77 -4.11 -0.36 -18.62
N GLU A 78 -4.50 -1.37 -17.85
CA GLU A 78 -4.15 -2.77 -18.12
C GLU A 78 -4.71 -3.27 -19.46
N TYR A 79 -5.95 -2.90 -19.79
CA TYR A 79 -6.54 -3.23 -21.07
C TYR A 79 -5.77 -2.57 -22.22
N LEU A 80 -5.35 -1.32 -22.10
CA LEU A 80 -4.58 -0.67 -23.16
C LEU A 80 -3.20 -1.32 -23.32
N GLU A 81 -2.51 -1.63 -22.22
CA GLU A 81 -1.25 -2.38 -22.23
C GLU A 81 -1.43 -3.76 -22.89
N ARG A 82 -2.54 -4.45 -22.60
CA ARG A 82 -2.88 -5.74 -23.22
C ARG A 82 -3.21 -5.61 -24.71
N VAL A 83 -3.94 -4.57 -25.14
CA VAL A 83 -4.21 -4.31 -26.56
C VAL A 83 -2.91 -4.01 -27.30
N ALA A 84 -2.00 -3.25 -26.69
CA ALA A 84 -0.67 -2.97 -27.23
C ALA A 84 0.23 -4.22 -27.28
N SER A 85 0.09 -5.15 -26.33
CA SER A 85 0.93 -6.37 -26.28
C SER A 85 0.38 -7.50 -27.16
N SER A 86 -0.94 -7.72 -27.15
CA SER A 86 -1.61 -8.85 -27.83
C SER A 86 -1.51 -8.82 -29.35
N ARG A 87 -1.13 -7.69 -29.92
CA ARG A 87 -1.05 -7.46 -31.37
C ARG A 87 0.37 -7.18 -31.87
N GLY A 88 1.37 -7.42 -31.01
CA GLY A 88 2.78 -7.32 -31.39
C GLY A 88 3.30 -5.89 -31.62
N TYR A 89 2.69 -4.86 -31.00
CA TYR A 89 3.18 -3.48 -31.13
C TYR A 89 4.40 -3.17 -30.24
N VAL A 90 4.78 -4.08 -29.34
CA VAL A 90 6.05 -4.01 -28.62
C VAL A 90 7.00 -5.00 -29.28
N SER A 91 8.10 -4.48 -29.82
CA SER A 91 9.15 -5.26 -30.47
C SER A 91 9.51 -6.47 -29.61
N GLU A 92 9.39 -7.64 -30.21
CA GLU A 92 9.75 -8.93 -29.67
C GLU A 92 11.29 -9.02 -29.60
N THR A 93 11.90 -8.27 -28.68
CA THR A 93 13.31 -8.48 -28.30
C THR A 93 13.46 -9.33 -27.04
N GLN A 94 12.37 -9.84 -26.44
CA GLN A 94 12.50 -10.69 -25.27
C GLN A 94 11.32 -11.63 -24.98
N ARG A 95 10.90 -12.46 -25.94
CA ARG A 95 10.17 -13.70 -25.62
C ARG A 95 10.65 -14.87 -26.47
N VAL A 96 11.71 -15.51 -26.00
CA VAL A 96 12.05 -16.88 -26.41
C VAL A 96 10.99 -17.80 -25.79
N GLY A 97 10.17 -18.40 -26.65
CA GLY A 97 9.36 -19.57 -26.31
C GLY A 97 7.98 -19.26 -25.75
N VAL A 98 6.97 -19.26 -26.61
CA VAL A 98 5.89 -20.28 -26.68
C VAL A 98 4.95 -19.79 -27.78
N ALA A 99 5.00 -20.49 -28.91
CA ALA A 99 4.08 -20.28 -30.03
C ALA A 99 2.64 -20.60 -29.59
N THR A 100 1.78 -19.58 -29.58
CA THR A 100 0.34 -19.77 -29.67
C THR A 100 -0.20 -18.93 -30.82
N ALA A 101 -1.18 -19.51 -31.51
CA ALA A 101 -1.56 -19.23 -32.88
C ALA A 101 -1.99 -17.79 -33.20
N SER A 102 -1.63 -17.37 -34.41
CA SER A 102 -2.32 -16.38 -35.27
C SER A 102 -2.55 -14.97 -34.72
N THR A 103 -1.49 -14.26 -34.36
CA THR A 103 -1.53 -12.79 -34.39
C THR A 103 -0.95 -12.33 -35.71
N GLN A 104 -1.78 -11.79 -36.61
CA GLN A 104 -1.30 -10.99 -37.74
C GLN A 104 -0.31 -9.98 -37.18
N THR A 105 0.97 -10.14 -37.50
CA THR A 105 1.97 -9.18 -37.04
C THR A 105 1.75 -7.88 -37.81
N LEU A 106 2.04 -6.73 -37.22
CA LEU A 106 2.03 -5.45 -37.95
C LEU A 106 2.81 -5.52 -39.28
N ARG A 107 3.84 -6.36 -39.32
CA ARG A 107 4.65 -6.65 -40.51
C ARG A 107 3.86 -7.32 -41.64
N ASP A 108 2.78 -8.01 -41.33
CA ASP A 108 1.88 -8.65 -42.30
C ASP A 108 0.77 -7.71 -42.80
N SER A 109 0.47 -6.64 -42.05
CA SER A 109 -0.61 -5.68 -42.37
C SER A 109 -0.14 -4.47 -43.17
N PHE A 110 1.16 -4.17 -43.16
CA PHE A 110 1.73 -3.05 -43.90
C PHE A 110 2.67 -3.54 -45.02
N PRO A 111 2.54 -2.98 -46.24
CA PRO A 111 3.42 -3.34 -47.36
C PRO A 111 4.88 -2.94 -47.14
N PHE A 112 5.15 -2.00 -46.23
CA PHE A 112 6.49 -1.50 -45.91
C PHE A 112 6.78 -1.56 -44.40
N HIS A 113 7.89 -2.20 -44.04
CA HIS A 113 8.32 -2.37 -42.64
C HIS A 113 8.48 -1.04 -41.87
N ARG A 114 8.94 0.02 -42.55
CA ARG A 114 9.10 1.36 -41.95
C ARG A 114 7.78 2.00 -41.51
N ASP A 115 6.69 1.67 -42.20
CA ASP A 115 5.36 2.17 -41.86
C ASP A 115 4.80 1.45 -40.64
N ALA A 116 5.08 0.15 -40.51
CA ALA A 116 4.75 -0.64 -39.33
C ALA A 116 5.48 -0.11 -38.07
N ASP A 117 6.76 0.24 -38.18
CA ASP A 117 7.55 0.78 -37.06
C ASP A 117 6.98 2.14 -36.59
N SER A 118 6.66 3.04 -37.53
CA SER A 118 6.06 4.35 -37.21
C SER A 118 4.70 4.24 -36.51
N VAL A 119 3.90 3.24 -36.86
CA VAL A 119 2.59 2.97 -36.24
C VAL A 119 2.78 2.34 -34.84
N ALA A 120 3.76 1.45 -34.68
CA ALA A 120 4.12 0.88 -33.39
C ALA A 120 4.62 1.96 -32.40
N ASP A 121 5.49 2.86 -32.85
CA ASP A 121 5.98 3.98 -32.06
C ASP A 121 4.86 4.93 -31.63
N SER A 122 3.92 5.22 -32.54
CA SER A 122 2.75 6.05 -32.24
C SER A 122 1.86 5.40 -31.18
N LEU A 123 1.64 4.09 -31.26
CA LEU A 123 0.84 3.37 -30.27
C LEU A 123 1.57 3.28 -28.92
N HIS A 124 2.87 3.03 -28.93
CA HIS A 124 3.67 3.00 -27.72
C HIS A 124 3.62 4.34 -27.00
N THR A 125 3.79 5.44 -27.74
CA THR A 125 3.70 6.80 -27.22
C THR A 125 2.33 7.07 -26.59
N MET A 126 1.24 6.69 -27.25
CA MET A 126 -0.12 6.80 -26.70
C MET A 126 -0.28 5.99 -25.41
N ASN A 127 0.21 4.75 -25.38
CA ASN A 127 0.10 3.91 -24.19
C ASN A 127 0.91 4.46 -23.01
N VAL A 128 2.12 4.95 -23.26
CA VAL A 128 2.96 5.57 -22.23
C VAL A 128 2.32 6.84 -21.68
N ALA A 129 1.81 7.71 -22.55
CA ALA A 129 1.14 8.96 -22.15
C ALA A 129 -0.10 8.70 -21.28
N LEU A 130 -0.98 7.78 -21.71
CA LEU A 130 -2.17 7.42 -20.94
C LEU A 130 -1.80 6.75 -19.62
N SER A 131 -0.86 5.82 -19.64
CA SER A 131 -0.41 5.10 -18.45
C SER A 131 0.22 6.03 -17.42
N ALA A 132 0.96 7.04 -17.85
CA ALA A 132 1.54 8.05 -16.96
C ALA A 132 0.45 8.86 -16.24
N LYS A 133 -0.51 9.43 -17.00
CA LYS A 133 -1.63 10.19 -16.44
C LYS A 133 -2.53 9.35 -15.54
N ALA A 134 -2.82 8.12 -15.95
CA ALA A 134 -3.61 7.18 -15.15
C ALA A 134 -2.89 6.84 -13.83
N LYS A 135 -1.57 6.60 -13.86
CA LYS A 135 -0.78 6.35 -12.64
C LYS A 135 -0.76 7.54 -11.69
N GLU A 136 -0.60 8.75 -12.20
CA GLU A 136 -0.64 9.98 -11.39
C GLU A 136 -1.98 10.10 -10.66
N LEU A 137 -3.09 9.99 -11.40
CA LEU A 137 -4.43 10.04 -10.81
C LEU A 137 -4.71 8.87 -9.86
N LEU A 138 -4.21 7.67 -10.15
CA LEU A 138 -4.33 6.54 -9.22
C LEU A 138 -3.55 6.82 -7.92
N ASN A 139 -2.35 7.37 -8.00
CA ASN A 139 -1.57 7.71 -6.81
C ASN A 139 -2.27 8.76 -5.96
N ASP A 140 -2.77 9.84 -6.59
CA ASP A 140 -3.53 10.88 -5.91
C ASP A 140 -4.82 10.33 -5.28
N GLY A 141 -5.51 9.43 -5.99
CA GLY A 141 -6.70 8.76 -5.49
C GLY A 141 -6.42 7.85 -4.30
N ILE A 142 -5.30 7.11 -4.31
CA ILE A 142 -4.86 6.29 -3.18
C ILE A 142 -4.56 7.16 -1.96
N LEU A 143 -3.88 8.30 -2.15
CA LEU A 143 -3.59 9.24 -1.07
C LEU A 143 -4.88 9.84 -0.48
N ALA A 144 -5.81 10.28 -1.33
CA ALA A 144 -7.09 10.82 -0.87
C ALA A 144 -7.91 9.79 -0.09
N LEU A 145 -7.97 8.54 -0.58
CA LEU A 145 -8.66 7.45 0.13
C LEU A 145 -7.98 7.12 1.46
N PHE A 146 -6.65 7.20 1.51
CA PHE A 146 -5.89 6.99 2.72
C PHE A 146 -6.18 8.06 3.77
N ASP A 147 -6.01 9.33 3.42
CA ASP A 147 -6.08 10.45 4.38
C ASP A 147 -7.50 10.71 4.90
N GLU A 148 -8.51 10.62 4.02
CA GLU A 148 -9.88 11.01 4.37
C GLU A 148 -10.74 9.84 4.88
N PHE A 149 -10.48 8.61 4.43
CA PHE A 149 -11.30 7.45 4.81
C PHE A 149 -10.56 6.49 5.72
N LEU A 150 -9.42 5.96 5.27
CA LEU A 150 -8.77 4.82 5.94
C LEU A 150 -8.11 5.25 7.25
N TRP A 151 -7.35 6.34 7.24
CA TRP A 151 -6.57 6.78 8.39
C TRP A 151 -7.41 7.26 9.59
N PRO A 152 -8.49 8.06 9.42
CA PRO A 152 -9.36 8.44 10.53
C PRO A 152 -10.00 7.22 11.20
N ARG A 153 -10.38 6.20 10.42
CA ARG A 153 -10.94 4.95 10.95
C ARG A 153 -9.89 4.13 11.69
N ILE A 154 -8.68 3.98 11.14
CA ILE A 154 -7.58 3.29 11.81
C ILE A 154 -7.21 3.99 13.13
N LYS A 155 -7.19 5.33 13.15
CA LYS A 155 -6.97 6.08 14.39
C LYS A 155 -8.00 5.73 15.46
N LEU A 156 -9.28 5.67 15.08
CA LEU A 156 -10.34 5.26 15.99
C LEU A 156 -10.09 3.83 16.50
N VAL A 157 -9.76 2.89 15.60
CA VAL A 157 -9.43 1.50 15.95
C VAL A 157 -8.25 1.41 16.92
N LEU A 158 -7.22 2.24 16.74
CA LEU A 158 -6.10 2.30 17.68
C LEU A 158 -6.50 2.93 19.01
N THR A 159 -7.40 3.92 19.01
CA THR A 159 -7.88 4.49 20.27
C THR A 159 -8.71 3.49 21.05
N THR A 160 -9.63 2.77 20.40
CA THR A 160 -10.48 1.74 21.03
C THR A 160 -9.68 0.53 21.49
N SER A 161 -8.76 0.03 20.66
CA SER A 161 -7.96 -1.16 20.99
C SER A 161 -7.06 -0.94 22.21
N PHE A 162 -6.54 0.29 22.39
CA PHE A 162 -5.66 0.63 23.51
C PHE A 162 -6.37 1.36 24.67
N GLN A 163 -7.70 1.47 24.67
CA GLN A 163 -8.44 2.24 25.68
C GLN A 163 -8.33 1.62 27.09
N ASP A 164 -8.24 0.29 27.18
CA ASP A 164 -8.16 -0.47 28.43
C ASP A 164 -6.74 -0.98 28.73
N ALA A 165 -5.76 -0.58 27.92
CA ALA A 165 -4.40 -1.09 28.04
C ALA A 165 -3.64 -0.34 29.14
N VAL A 166 -3.47 -1.00 30.30
CA VAL A 166 -2.70 -0.50 31.43
C VAL A 166 -1.27 -1.05 31.35
N TYR A 167 -0.30 -0.15 31.10
CA TYR A 167 1.13 -0.46 31.03
C TYR A 167 1.94 0.06 32.24
N ASP A 168 1.29 0.79 33.14
CA ASP A 168 1.88 1.31 34.39
C ASP A 168 1.44 0.39 35.53
N MET A 169 2.36 -0.41 36.06
CA MET A 169 2.13 -1.24 37.24
C MET A 169 2.82 -0.55 38.41
N SER A 170 2.05 0.07 39.32
CA SER A 170 2.57 0.52 40.60
C SER A 170 3.11 -0.68 41.38
N GLU A 171 4.32 -0.58 41.93
CA GLU A 171 4.91 -1.58 42.83
C GLU A 171 3.95 -1.84 44.02
N GLY A 172 3.08 -2.84 43.90
CA GLY A 172 2.10 -3.19 44.93
C GLY A 172 0.79 -3.81 44.46
N GLU A 173 0.41 -3.69 43.18
CA GLU A 173 -0.72 -4.43 42.63
C GLU A 173 -0.22 -5.76 42.04
N SER A 174 -0.12 -6.78 42.91
CA SER A 174 -0.06 -8.16 42.45
C SER A 174 -1.38 -8.46 41.76
N LEU A 175 -1.36 -8.65 40.44
CA LEU A 175 -2.41 -9.44 39.80
C LEU A 175 -2.37 -10.82 40.47
N ASP A 176 -3.51 -11.26 41.00
CA ASP A 176 -3.65 -12.62 41.49
C ASP A 176 -3.19 -13.57 40.38
N GLU A 177 -2.44 -14.62 40.72
CA GLU A 177 -1.90 -15.59 39.75
C GLU A 177 -3.00 -16.27 38.90
N GLU A 178 -4.28 -16.06 39.25
CA GLU A 178 -5.47 -16.49 38.51
C GLU A 178 -5.88 -15.53 37.36
N ASP A 179 -5.39 -14.28 37.33
CA ASP A 179 -5.62 -13.31 36.23
C ASP A 179 -4.54 -13.38 35.12
N VAL A 180 -3.56 -14.29 35.27
CA VAL A 180 -2.54 -14.63 34.28
C VAL A 180 -3.05 -15.73 33.34
N ASP A 181 -4.36 -15.76 33.05
CA ASP A 181 -4.84 -16.47 31.87
C ASP A 181 -4.37 -15.68 30.64
N GLY A 182 -3.69 -16.34 29.70
CA GLY A 182 -3.17 -15.72 28.48
C GLY A 182 -4.22 -14.97 27.65
N ASP A 183 -5.51 -15.30 27.84
CA ASP A 183 -6.66 -14.63 27.24
C ASP A 183 -6.88 -13.19 27.74
N THR A 184 -6.45 -12.85 28.96
CA THR A 184 -6.54 -11.49 29.51
C THR A 184 -5.34 -10.63 29.11
N MET A 185 -4.20 -11.25 28.80
CA MET A 185 -2.98 -10.57 28.36
C MET A 185 -3.03 -10.14 26.88
N GLU A 186 -3.72 -10.88 26.02
CA GLU A 186 -3.83 -10.56 24.59
C GLU A 186 -5.17 -9.89 24.24
N GLN A 187 -5.65 -8.91 25.01
CA GLN A 187 -6.94 -8.28 24.67
C GLN A 187 -6.86 -7.28 23.51
N VAL A 188 -5.70 -6.65 23.29
CA VAL A 188 -5.53 -5.60 22.27
C VAL A 188 -5.48 -6.19 20.86
N SER A 189 -4.72 -7.27 20.67
CA SER A 189 -4.53 -7.96 19.38
C SER A 189 -5.82 -8.47 18.71
N PRO A 190 -6.72 -9.22 19.37
CA PRO A 190 -7.96 -9.73 18.77
C PRO A 190 -9.01 -8.62 18.59
N ARG A 191 -9.05 -7.60 19.47
CA ARG A 191 -9.90 -6.41 19.28
C ARG A 191 -9.48 -5.64 18.04
N PHE A 192 -8.17 -5.39 17.92
CA PHE A 192 -7.59 -4.78 16.74
C PHE A 192 -7.86 -5.63 15.50
N GLU A 193 -7.67 -6.95 15.56
CA GLU A 193 -7.94 -7.85 14.42
C GLU A 193 -9.40 -7.78 13.97
N GLY A 194 -10.36 -7.79 14.90
CA GLY A 194 -11.78 -7.70 14.57
C GLY A 194 -12.13 -6.41 13.83
N GLU A 195 -11.73 -5.26 14.36
CA GLU A 195 -12.02 -3.96 13.77
C GLU A 195 -11.21 -3.71 12.48
N TRP A 196 -9.97 -4.19 12.43
CA TRP A 196 -9.11 -4.14 11.25
C TRP A 196 -9.66 -4.98 10.10
N LEU A 197 -10.10 -6.22 10.36
CA LEU A 197 -10.70 -7.08 9.34
C LEU A 197 -12.05 -6.53 8.86
N ALA A 198 -12.85 -5.94 9.75
CA ALA A 198 -14.09 -5.26 9.38
C ALA A 198 -13.84 -4.10 8.39
N LEU A 199 -12.73 -3.38 8.56
CA LEU A 199 -12.33 -2.26 7.70
C LEU A 199 -11.67 -2.71 6.39
N THR A 200 -10.76 -3.67 6.44
CA THR A 200 -9.93 -4.07 5.28
C THR A 200 -10.62 -5.05 4.33
N ARG A 201 -11.52 -5.91 4.84
CA ARG A 201 -12.19 -6.94 4.02
C ARG A 201 -13.10 -6.36 2.92
N PRO A 202 -13.92 -5.32 3.16
CA PRO A 202 -14.68 -4.66 2.11
C PRO A 202 -13.78 -3.99 1.07
N LEU A 203 -12.70 -3.34 1.51
CA LEU A 203 -11.73 -2.68 0.63
C LEU A 203 -11.06 -3.69 -0.31
N LYS A 204 -10.58 -4.82 0.23
CA LYS A 204 -9.97 -5.90 -0.55
C LYS A 204 -10.93 -6.52 -1.56
N ARG A 205 -12.24 -6.51 -1.28
CA ARG A 205 -13.27 -7.05 -2.18
C ARG A 205 -13.58 -6.11 -3.35
N ILE A 206 -13.53 -4.80 -3.12
CA ILE A 206 -13.92 -3.81 -4.13
C ILE A 206 -12.71 -3.43 -4.97
N MET A 207 -11.57 -3.11 -4.36
CA MET A 207 -10.39 -2.57 -5.05
C MET A 207 -9.63 -3.60 -5.88
N THR A 208 -8.86 -3.15 -6.88
CA THR A 208 -7.90 -4.02 -7.57
C THR A 208 -6.77 -4.45 -6.65
N PRO A 209 -6.17 -5.64 -6.84
CA PRO A 209 -5.08 -6.12 -5.98
C PRO A 209 -3.88 -5.17 -5.91
N ARG A 210 -3.57 -4.48 -7.02
CA ARG A 210 -2.44 -3.54 -7.12
C ARG A 210 -2.69 -2.26 -6.31
N THR A 211 -3.87 -1.67 -6.47
CA THR A 211 -4.25 -0.45 -5.75
C THR A 211 -4.44 -0.72 -4.26
N TYR A 212 -5.01 -1.88 -3.90
CA TYR A 212 -5.11 -2.33 -2.51
C TYR A 212 -3.73 -2.52 -1.88
N ALA A 213 -2.79 -3.22 -2.55
CA ALA A 213 -1.45 -3.41 -2.01
C ALA A 213 -0.74 -2.08 -1.75
N ALA A 214 -0.83 -1.11 -2.67
CA ALA A 214 -0.27 0.22 -2.50
C ALA A 214 -0.88 0.98 -1.30
N LEU A 215 -2.20 0.89 -1.13
CA LEU A 215 -2.91 1.49 0.01
C LEU A 215 -2.45 0.86 1.35
N MET A 216 -2.28 -0.46 1.38
CA MET A 216 -1.80 -1.17 2.57
C MET A 216 -0.35 -0.83 2.90
N SER A 217 0.52 -0.68 1.91
CA SER A 217 1.91 -0.22 2.11
C SER A 217 1.98 1.18 2.73
N LEU A 218 1.16 2.12 2.23
CA LEU A 218 1.07 3.46 2.82
C LEU A 218 0.59 3.42 4.27
N THR A 219 -0.40 2.57 4.53
CA THR A 219 -0.95 2.35 5.87
C THR A 219 0.06 1.78 6.84
N ALA A 220 0.80 0.74 6.43
CA ALA A 220 1.84 0.13 7.25
C ALA A 220 2.94 1.14 7.61
N ASN A 221 3.41 1.93 6.63
CA ASN A 221 4.40 2.99 6.87
C ASN A 221 3.91 4.03 7.89
N LYS A 222 2.69 4.53 7.73
CA LYS A 222 2.15 5.52 8.66
C LYS A 222 1.94 4.95 10.05
N LEU A 223 1.45 3.72 10.14
CA LEU A 223 1.22 3.06 11.40
C LEU A 223 2.53 2.80 12.14
N ALA A 224 3.57 2.34 11.45
CA ALA A 224 4.89 2.15 12.04
C ALA A 224 5.40 3.45 12.70
N THR A 225 5.27 4.60 12.02
CA THR A 225 5.65 5.91 12.60
C THR A 225 4.80 6.27 13.82
N VAL A 226 3.51 5.95 13.84
CA VAL A 226 2.63 6.28 14.97
C VAL A 226 2.89 5.36 16.17
N LEU A 227 3.09 4.07 15.93
CA LEU A 227 3.46 3.12 16.99
C LEU A 227 4.86 3.43 17.53
N GLU A 228 5.82 3.82 16.70
CA GLU A 228 7.14 4.31 17.14
C GLU A 228 7.00 5.53 18.06
N LYS A 229 6.26 6.57 17.63
CA LYS A 229 5.97 7.74 18.48
C LYS A 229 5.29 7.36 19.79
N ARG A 230 4.41 6.35 19.75
CA ARG A 230 3.71 5.87 20.94
C ARG A 230 4.67 5.13 21.88
N ALA A 231 5.55 4.27 21.37
CA ALA A 231 6.61 3.63 22.15
C ALA A 231 7.47 4.67 22.88
N TRP A 232 7.91 5.72 22.17
CA TRP A 232 8.66 6.83 22.78
C TRP A 232 7.86 7.58 23.86
N SER A 233 6.54 7.72 23.70
CA SER A 233 5.69 8.42 24.69
C SER A 233 5.57 7.67 26.03
N PHE A 234 5.85 6.37 26.02
CA PHE A 234 5.90 5.54 27.22
C PHE A 234 7.25 5.60 27.96
N SER A 235 8.19 6.41 27.47
CA SER A 235 9.51 6.55 28.07
C SER A 235 9.44 6.95 29.56
N GLY A 236 10.01 6.11 30.43
CA GLY A 236 10.14 6.35 31.87
C GLY A 236 8.90 6.01 32.71
N ARG A 237 7.87 5.39 32.13
CA ARG A 237 6.59 5.09 32.81
C ARG A 237 6.19 3.62 32.81
N VAL A 238 6.99 2.75 32.19
CA VAL A 238 6.62 1.34 32.00
C VAL A 238 7.47 0.45 32.89
N THR A 239 6.81 -0.39 33.69
CA THR A 239 7.44 -1.45 34.50
C THR A 239 7.92 -2.59 33.60
N ALA A 240 8.90 -3.39 34.01
CA ALA A 240 9.44 -4.52 33.20
C ALA A 240 8.35 -5.44 32.62
N LEU A 241 7.34 -5.81 33.41
CA LEU A 241 6.20 -6.63 32.96
C LEU A 241 5.28 -5.87 31.98
N GLY A 242 5.14 -4.55 32.14
CA GLY A 242 4.42 -3.69 31.20
C GLY A 242 5.15 -3.56 29.85
N SER A 243 6.48 -3.66 29.84
CA SER A 243 7.29 -3.65 28.62
C SER A 243 7.07 -4.93 27.80
N LEU A 244 7.06 -6.09 28.47
CA LEU A 244 6.75 -7.37 27.83
C LEU A 244 5.33 -7.39 27.24
N ARG A 245 4.35 -6.81 27.94
CA ARG A 245 2.97 -6.66 27.43
C ARG A 245 2.92 -5.76 26.20
N LEU A 246 3.59 -4.61 26.25
CA LEU A 246 3.67 -3.68 25.12
C LEU A 246 4.31 -4.33 23.88
N GLU A 247 5.36 -5.13 24.09
CA GLU A 247 6.02 -5.89 23.02
C GLU A 247 5.08 -6.93 22.40
N SER A 248 4.36 -7.69 23.24
CA SER A 248 3.37 -8.68 22.78
C SER A 248 2.24 -8.04 21.97
N ASP A 249 1.66 -6.94 22.47
CA ASP A 249 0.58 -6.22 21.79
C ASP A 249 1.03 -5.65 20.44
N PHE A 250 2.22 -5.06 20.38
CA PHE A 250 2.74 -4.49 19.13
C PHE A 250 3.11 -5.58 18.14
N SER A 251 3.69 -6.69 18.59
CA SER A 251 3.97 -7.87 17.77
C SER A 251 2.69 -8.49 17.21
N GLY A 252 1.64 -8.57 18.04
CA GLY A 252 0.31 -9.03 17.63
C GLY A 252 -0.31 -8.15 16.55
N ILE A 253 -0.29 -6.82 16.71
CA ILE A 253 -0.76 -5.87 15.69
C ILE A 253 0.04 -6.03 14.38
N ILE A 254 1.37 -6.13 14.45
CA ILE A 254 2.23 -6.34 13.26
C ILE A 254 1.86 -7.66 12.58
N SER A 255 1.59 -8.72 13.34
CA SER A 255 1.19 -10.02 12.81
C SER A 255 -0.14 -9.95 12.05
N VAL A 256 -1.13 -9.25 12.61
CA VAL A 256 -2.46 -9.04 11.98
C VAL A 256 -2.32 -8.30 10.64
N ILE A 257 -1.50 -7.26 10.58
CA ILE A 257 -1.33 -6.44 9.37
C ILE A 257 -0.54 -7.20 8.30
N ALA A 258 0.50 -7.91 8.70
CA ALA A 258 1.36 -8.66 7.81
C ALA A 258 0.79 -10.03 7.38
N LYS A 259 -0.37 -10.43 7.92
CA LYS A 259 -1.02 -11.73 7.65
C LYS A 259 -1.20 -12.01 6.15
N ASP A 260 -1.58 -10.98 5.39
CA ASP A 260 -1.83 -11.07 3.94
C ASP A 260 -0.58 -10.78 3.09
N ASN A 261 0.37 -10.00 3.59
CA ASN A 261 1.58 -9.61 2.85
C ASN A 261 2.76 -9.37 3.82
N TYR A 262 3.72 -10.29 3.78
CA TYR A 262 4.90 -10.25 4.64
C TYR A 262 5.77 -9.00 4.41
N ALA A 263 5.75 -8.42 3.21
CA ALA A 263 6.49 -7.19 2.92
C ALA A 263 6.02 -6.00 3.78
N LEU A 264 4.80 -6.04 4.32
CA LEU A 264 4.29 -5.02 5.22
C LEU A 264 4.95 -5.05 6.61
N ARG A 265 5.79 -6.05 6.93
CA ARG A 265 6.59 -6.08 8.17
C ARG A 265 7.80 -5.16 8.12
N GLU A 266 8.37 -4.93 6.93
CA GLU A 266 9.62 -4.16 6.77
C GLU A 266 9.57 -2.79 7.46
N PRO A 267 8.50 -1.98 7.34
CA PRO A 267 8.40 -0.69 8.03
C PRO A 267 8.42 -0.78 9.56
N PHE A 268 8.05 -1.93 10.13
CA PHE A 268 8.01 -2.14 11.58
C PHE A 268 9.32 -2.68 12.15
N THR A 269 10.31 -3.04 11.33
CA THR A 269 11.60 -3.59 11.80
C THR A 269 12.28 -2.67 12.80
N ARG A 270 12.26 -1.35 12.54
CA ARG A 270 12.82 -0.35 13.46
C ARG A 270 12.05 -0.28 14.79
N LEU A 271 10.73 -0.42 14.76
CA LEU A 271 9.92 -0.48 15.98
C LEU A 271 10.23 -1.74 16.79
N GLN A 272 10.40 -2.89 16.12
CA GLN A 272 10.76 -4.15 16.78
C GLN A 272 12.14 -4.03 17.44
N GLU A 273 13.14 -3.45 16.77
CA GLU A 273 14.45 -3.19 17.37
C GLU A 273 14.36 -2.28 18.61
N ILE A 274 13.53 -1.23 18.58
CA ILE A 274 13.31 -0.35 19.75
C ILE A 274 12.74 -1.14 20.93
N LEU A 275 11.75 -2.01 20.69
CA LEU A 275 11.13 -2.81 21.75
C LEU A 275 12.08 -3.86 22.31
N THR A 276 12.84 -4.55 21.45
CA THR A 276 13.85 -5.53 21.88
C THR A 276 14.91 -4.86 22.76
N ILE A 277 15.41 -3.69 22.36
CA ILE A 277 16.39 -2.94 23.16
C ILE A 277 15.79 -2.45 24.48
N ALA A 278 14.53 -2.03 24.49
CA ALA A 278 13.84 -1.62 25.71
C ALA A 278 13.76 -2.79 26.73
N ASN A 279 13.50 -4.01 26.24
CA ASN A 279 13.32 -5.20 27.06
C ASN A 279 14.62 -6.00 27.36
N MET A 280 15.76 -5.57 26.80
CA MET A 280 17.03 -6.29 26.91
C MET A 280 17.61 -6.27 28.34
N GLU A 281 18.13 -7.37 28.85
CA GLU A 281 18.64 -7.43 30.24
C GLU A 281 19.88 -6.54 30.44
N ASP A 282 20.18 -6.18 31.70
CA ASP A 282 21.34 -5.31 32.02
C ASP A 282 22.67 -5.96 31.63
N ASP A 283 22.80 -7.28 31.82
CA ASP A 283 24.00 -8.05 31.46
C ASP A 283 24.21 -8.09 29.93
N GLU A 284 23.15 -8.32 29.16
CA GLU A 284 23.18 -8.30 27.69
C GLU A 284 23.56 -6.91 27.16
N TRP A 285 23.10 -5.83 27.82
CA TRP A 285 23.45 -4.46 27.45
C TRP A 285 24.94 -4.15 27.71
N ASP A 286 25.47 -4.62 28.82
CA ASP A 286 26.87 -4.44 29.16
C ASP A 286 27.80 -5.26 28.24
N GLU A 287 27.33 -6.40 27.71
CA GLU A 287 27.99 -7.16 26.65
C GLU A 287 28.02 -6.42 25.30
N LEU A 288 26.94 -5.74 24.91
CA LEU A 288 26.91 -4.87 23.71
C LEU A 288 27.85 -3.64 23.85
N GLY A 289 28.03 -3.15 25.08
CA GLY A 289 28.92 -2.03 25.41
C GLY A 289 30.41 -2.41 25.45
N SER A 290 30.73 -3.61 25.94
CA SER A 290 32.09 -4.08 26.18
C SER A 290 32.79 -4.72 24.97
N GLY A 291 32.03 -5.11 23.93
CA GLY A 291 32.50 -5.31 22.56
C GLY A 291 33.67 -6.30 22.36
N TYR A 292 33.37 -7.59 22.21
CA TYR A 292 34.18 -8.44 21.33
C TYR A 292 33.90 -8.02 19.87
N ASP A 293 34.95 -7.75 19.10
CA ASP A 293 34.95 -7.03 17.81
C ASP A 293 34.14 -7.70 16.67
N SER A 294 33.45 -8.81 16.93
CA SER A 294 32.51 -9.46 16.00
C SER A 294 31.04 -9.00 16.16
N SER A 295 30.65 -8.40 17.29
CA SER A 295 29.26 -7.96 17.55
C SER A 295 28.98 -6.49 17.19
N LYS A 296 29.98 -5.74 16.71
CA LYS A 296 29.73 -4.39 16.15
C LYS A 296 28.78 -4.41 14.95
N GLN A 297 28.67 -5.56 14.27
CA GLN A 297 27.76 -5.76 13.14
C GLN A 297 26.33 -6.12 13.59
N GLU A 298 26.12 -6.37 14.88
CA GLU A 298 24.83 -6.59 15.56
C GLU A 298 24.40 -5.39 16.42
N ARG A 299 25.14 -4.27 16.38
CA ARG A 299 24.59 -2.98 16.85
C ARG A 299 23.46 -2.64 15.89
N SER A 300 22.26 -2.40 16.45
CA SER A 300 20.99 -2.34 15.71
C SER A 300 21.13 -1.72 14.32
N ARG A 301 20.51 -2.35 13.31
CA ARG A 301 20.73 -1.97 11.92
C ARG A 301 20.12 -0.60 11.59
N PHE A 302 19.21 -0.09 12.43
CA PHE A 302 18.39 1.09 12.13
C PHE A 302 18.35 2.19 13.20
N LEU A 303 19.00 2.04 14.38
CA LEU A 303 18.99 3.05 15.45
C LEU A 303 20.37 3.65 15.72
N SER A 304 20.38 4.95 16.06
CA SER A 304 21.57 5.66 16.53
C SER A 304 21.87 5.38 18.01
N ASP A 305 23.12 5.58 18.44
CA ASP A 305 23.55 5.38 19.83
C ASP A 305 22.73 6.20 20.85
N GLU A 306 22.29 7.41 20.48
CA GLU A 306 21.41 8.25 21.31
C GLU A 306 19.97 7.71 21.40
N GLU A 307 19.47 7.10 20.32
CA GLU A 307 18.16 6.45 20.32
C GLU A 307 18.18 5.15 21.12
N MET A 308 19.27 4.38 21.07
CA MET A 308 19.42 3.17 21.89
C MET A 308 19.45 3.51 23.38
N ALA A 309 20.17 4.56 23.78
CA ALA A 309 20.16 5.04 25.17
C ALA A 309 18.78 5.52 25.62
N LYS A 310 18.03 6.22 24.75
CA LYS A 310 16.64 6.61 25.04
C LYS A 310 15.70 5.40 25.11
N ALA A 311 15.88 4.40 24.26
CA ALA A 311 15.05 3.19 24.26
C ALA A 311 15.19 2.44 25.60
N ARG A 312 16.40 2.38 26.17
CA ARG A 312 16.62 1.80 27.51
C ARG A 312 15.89 2.54 28.63
N THR A 313 15.71 3.86 28.51
CA THR A 313 14.92 4.64 29.48
C THR A 313 13.41 4.38 29.40
N ILE A 314 12.93 3.58 28.44
CA ILE A 314 11.51 3.23 28.35
C ILE A 314 11.06 2.39 29.52
N VAL A 315 11.89 1.42 29.92
CA VAL A 315 11.64 0.60 31.09
C VAL A 315 12.20 1.32 32.31
N ARG A 316 11.33 1.51 33.31
CA ARG A 316 11.74 1.95 34.64
C ARG A 316 12.36 0.75 35.34
N ARG A 317 13.69 0.72 35.37
CA ARG A 317 14.51 -0.21 36.14
C ARG A 317 14.82 0.36 37.51
#